data_AF-A0ABD7BWY8-F1
#
_entry.id   AF-A0ABD7BWY8-F1
#
_cell.length_a   1.000
_cell.length_b   1.000
_cell.length_c   1.000
_cell.angle_alpha   90.00
_cell.angle_beta   90.00
_cell.angle_gamma   90.00
#
_symmetry.space_group_name_H-M   'P 1'
#
loop_
_entity.id
_entity.type
_entity.pdbx_description
1 polymer ?
#
loop_
_entity_poly.entity_id
_entity_poly.type
_entity_poly.pdbx_seq_one_letter_code
_entity_poly.pdbx_strand_id
1 'polypeptide(L)'
;MGERTQMLVTINHDGKQLLSRSIHYQWGFGRVMLLDAFSIGWKFSLMFEGEIATYMPIRLSNIVMATSTGVSNIDYKFSDTDVTPYHETFQNMLDYSDQNDGFARLTINYLSDKLGATVELRLYDFNGKHVTLEDYVKKGHGGEYADNEFLKHYRWALENVEIKLSEPKSRQQENAEKFLKDHIDIRVIK
;
A
#
# COMPACT_ATOMS: atom_id res chain seq x y z
N MET A 1 10.27 -9.94 22.11
CA MET A 1 9.83 -8.63 21.60
C MET A 1 8.50 -8.86 20.89
N GLY A 2 7.52 -7.96 21.03
CA GLY A 2 6.22 -8.11 20.38
C GLY A 2 6.30 -7.87 18.87
N GLU A 3 5.39 -8.49 18.12
CA GLU A 3 5.26 -8.40 16.67
C GLU A 3 4.94 -6.97 16.23
N ARG A 4 5.74 -6.40 15.34
CA ARG A 4 5.59 -5.03 14.85
C ARG A 4 5.62 -5.05 13.33
N THR A 5 4.55 -4.57 12.72
CA THR A 5 4.44 -4.37 11.27
C THR A 5 3.95 -2.96 10.97
N GLN A 6 4.20 -2.49 9.75
CA GLN A 6 3.83 -1.15 9.31
C GLN A 6 3.29 -1.15 7.89
N MET A 7 2.34 -0.26 7.64
CA MET A 7 1.81 0.03 6.31
C MET A 7 2.03 1.48 5.94
N LEU A 8 2.68 1.73 4.80
CA LEU A 8 2.73 3.06 4.18
C LEU A 8 1.50 3.26 3.29
N VAL A 9 0.67 4.25 3.60
CA VAL A 9 -0.46 4.68 2.76
C VAL A 9 -0.07 5.96 2.02
N THR A 10 -0.13 5.92 0.69
CA THR A 10 0.14 7.07 -0.18
C THR A 10 -1.09 7.38 -1.02
N ILE A 11 -1.52 8.65 -1.02
CA ILE A 11 -2.63 9.14 -1.85
C ILE A 11 -2.10 10.21 -2.80
N ASN A 12 -2.31 10.00 -4.09
CA ASN A 12 -1.90 10.90 -5.16
C ASN A 12 -3.13 11.40 -5.93
N HIS A 13 -3.06 12.63 -6.44
CA HIS A 13 -4.01 13.23 -7.38
C HIS A 13 -3.22 13.88 -8.51
N ASP A 14 -3.46 13.46 -9.76
CA ASP A 14 -2.75 13.95 -10.96
C ASP A 14 -1.22 13.96 -10.83
N GLY A 15 -0.66 12.90 -10.24
CA GLY A 15 0.78 12.75 -10.01
C GLY A 15 1.33 13.58 -8.84
N LYS A 16 0.51 14.41 -8.20
CA LYS A 16 0.87 15.12 -6.96
C LYS A 16 0.51 14.27 -5.75
N GLN A 17 1.47 14.08 -4.85
CA GLN A 17 1.23 13.41 -3.58
C GLN A 17 0.46 14.33 -2.62
N LEU A 18 -0.73 13.90 -2.20
CA LEU A 18 -1.58 14.60 -1.24
C LEU A 18 -1.33 14.12 0.20
N LEU A 19 -1.02 12.84 0.37
CA LEU A 19 -0.73 12.20 1.66
C LEU A 19 0.31 11.08 1.46
N SER A 20 1.24 10.93 2.41
CA SER A 20 2.06 9.72 2.53
C SER A 20 2.40 9.48 4.00
N ARG A 21 1.91 8.38 4.57
CA ARG A 21 1.91 8.17 6.01
C ARG A 21 2.01 6.69 6.40
N SER A 22 2.91 6.36 7.33
CA SER A 22 2.95 5.04 7.96
C SER A 22 1.86 4.86 9.01
N ILE A 23 1.36 3.63 9.09
CA ILE A 23 0.48 3.13 10.13
C ILE A 23 1.23 1.99 10.81
N HIS A 24 1.34 2.05 12.13
CA HIS A 24 2.03 1.08 12.97
C HIS A 24 1.04 0.13 13.65
N TYR A 25 1.40 -1.14 13.72
CA TYR A 25 0.61 -2.18 14.36
C TYR A 25 1.47 -2.85 15.42
N GLN A 26 1.03 -2.83 16.68
CA GLN A 26 1.78 -3.44 17.78
C GLN A 26 1.45 -4.94 18.00
N TRP A 27 0.35 -5.44 17.41
CA TRP A 27 -0.21 -6.80 17.63
C TRP A 27 -1.04 -7.26 16.40
N GLY A 28 -0.70 -6.77 15.21
CA GLY A 28 -1.58 -6.79 14.02
C GLY A 28 -1.02 -7.56 12.83
N PHE A 29 -0.20 -8.58 13.07
CA PHE A 29 0.47 -9.30 12.00
C PHE A 29 -0.50 -10.12 11.13
N GLY A 30 -0.16 -10.28 9.86
CA GLY A 30 -0.73 -11.27 8.95
C GLY A 30 -2.12 -10.93 8.42
N ARG A 31 -3.14 -10.81 9.27
CA ARG A 31 -4.52 -10.50 8.85
C ARG A 31 -4.90 -9.05 9.07
N VAL A 32 -4.58 -8.45 10.22
CA VAL A 32 -5.13 -7.14 10.60
C VAL A 32 -4.66 -6.05 9.64
N MET A 33 -3.35 -5.93 9.43
CA MET A 33 -2.82 -4.95 8.46
C MET A 33 -3.35 -5.20 7.04
N LEU A 34 -3.53 -6.47 6.63
CA LEU A 34 -4.09 -6.79 5.31
C LEU A 34 -5.58 -6.39 5.22
N LEU A 35 -6.37 -6.64 6.25
CA LEU A 35 -7.77 -6.23 6.32
C LEU A 35 -7.91 -4.70 6.35
N ASP A 36 -7.01 -3.99 7.03
CA ASP A 36 -6.97 -2.53 7.01
C ASP A 36 -6.54 -2.00 5.65
N ALA A 37 -5.56 -2.63 4.99
CA ALA A 37 -5.17 -2.30 3.62
C ALA A 37 -6.34 -2.45 2.65
N PHE A 38 -7.10 -3.55 2.76
CA PHE A 38 -8.34 -3.75 2.01
C PHE A 38 -9.39 -2.68 2.33
N SER A 39 -9.66 -2.43 3.62
CA SER A 39 -10.71 -1.50 4.06
C SER A 39 -10.42 -0.07 3.62
N ILE A 40 -9.16 0.37 3.77
CA ILE A 40 -8.72 1.68 3.29
C ILE A 40 -8.79 1.74 1.77
N GLY A 41 -8.24 0.73 1.07
CA GLY A 41 -8.25 0.68 -0.39
C GLY A 41 -9.67 0.75 -0.96
N TRP A 42 -10.59 -0.02 -0.37
CA TRP A 42 -11.99 -0.05 -0.78
C TRP A 42 -12.72 1.26 -0.44
N LYS A 43 -12.47 1.84 0.74
CA LYS A 43 -13.05 3.12 1.13
C LYS A 43 -12.71 4.21 0.12
N PHE A 44 -11.44 4.27 -0.30
CA PHE A 44 -10.99 5.26 -1.28
C PHE A 44 -11.40 4.89 -2.72
N SER A 45 -11.52 3.61 -3.10
CA SER A 45 -12.05 3.28 -4.44
C SER A 45 -13.50 3.71 -4.63
N LEU A 46 -14.27 3.88 -3.54
CA LEU A 46 -15.63 4.41 -3.55
C LEU A 46 -15.74 5.94 -3.48
N MET A 47 -14.65 6.67 -3.20
CA MET A 47 -14.68 8.12 -3.10
C MET A 47 -14.58 8.78 -4.48
N PHE A 48 -15.32 9.87 -4.68
CA PHE A 48 -15.28 10.62 -5.93
C PHE A 48 -14.05 11.53 -5.99
N GLU A 49 -13.45 11.64 -7.17
CA GLU A 49 -12.25 12.43 -7.42
C GLU A 49 -12.39 13.91 -7.00
N GLY A 50 -13.56 14.51 -7.30
CA GLY A 50 -13.87 15.88 -6.89
C GLY A 50 -13.93 16.11 -5.38
N GLU A 51 -14.22 15.09 -4.58
CA GLU A 51 -14.17 15.20 -3.11
C GLU A 51 -12.72 15.16 -2.61
N ILE A 52 -11.89 14.31 -3.22
CA ILE A 52 -10.50 14.07 -2.81
C ILE A 52 -9.59 15.26 -3.10
N ALA A 53 -9.72 15.87 -4.28
CA ALA A 53 -8.89 17.02 -4.67
C ALA A 53 -9.10 18.23 -3.75
N THR A 54 -10.27 18.33 -3.10
CA THR A 54 -10.61 19.43 -2.19
C THR A 54 -10.23 19.15 -0.74
N TYR A 55 -9.92 17.90 -0.39
CA TYR A 55 -9.57 17.57 0.99
C TYR A 55 -8.18 18.07 1.35
N MET A 56 -8.11 18.84 2.43
CA MET A 56 -6.85 19.10 3.11
C MET A 56 -6.22 17.77 3.59
N PRO A 57 -4.89 17.65 3.61
CA PRO A 57 -4.19 16.43 4.03
C PRO A 57 -4.63 15.88 5.39
N ILE A 58 -5.01 16.76 6.33
CA ILE A 58 -5.57 16.39 7.63
C ILE A 58 -6.87 15.58 7.53
N ARG A 59 -7.76 15.90 6.57
CA ARG A 59 -9.01 15.16 6.36
C ARG A 59 -8.74 13.79 5.77
N LEU A 60 -7.85 13.71 4.77
CA LEU A 60 -7.43 12.43 4.19
C LEU A 60 -6.80 11.52 5.26
N SER A 61 -5.93 12.09 6.09
CA SER A 61 -5.34 11.42 7.25
C SER A 61 -6.40 10.91 8.24
N ASN A 62 -7.40 11.72 8.57
CA ASN A 62 -8.48 11.30 9.48
C ASN A 62 -9.31 10.16 8.88
N ILE A 63 -9.57 10.15 7.57
CA ILE A 63 -10.26 9.04 6.89
C ILE A 63 -9.44 7.75 6.98
N VAL A 64 -8.14 7.83 6.68
CA VAL A 64 -7.22 6.68 6.79
C VAL A 64 -7.24 6.13 8.22
N MET A 65 -7.09 6.99 9.23
CA MET A 65 -7.06 6.57 10.63
C MET A 65 -8.41 6.05 11.12
N ALA A 66 -9.54 6.64 10.69
CA ALA A 66 -10.87 6.14 11.05
C ALA A 66 -11.20 4.78 10.42
N THR A 67 -10.48 4.39 9.36
CA THR A 67 -10.63 3.12 8.65
C THR A 67 -9.59 2.08 9.12
N SER A 68 -8.65 2.48 9.96
CA SER A 68 -7.53 1.65 10.42
C SER A 68 -7.67 1.31 11.90
N THR A 69 -7.27 0.10 12.25
CA THR A 69 -7.07 -0.34 13.64
C THR A 69 -5.66 -0.04 14.15
N GLY A 70 -4.74 0.30 13.25
CA GLY A 70 -3.37 0.69 13.58
C GLY A 70 -3.28 2.10 14.15
N VAL A 71 -2.11 2.42 14.70
CA VAL A 71 -1.80 3.74 15.26
C VAL A 71 -0.83 4.47 14.36
N SER A 72 -0.88 5.79 14.35
CA SER A 72 0.13 6.56 13.65
C SER A 72 0.36 7.89 14.35
N ASN A 73 1.62 8.31 14.41
CA ASN A 73 1.99 9.62 14.89
C ASN A 73 1.75 10.64 13.77
N ILE A 74 1.17 11.80 14.10
CA ILE A 74 1.08 12.90 13.14
C ILE A 74 2.05 13.99 13.57
N ASP A 75 3.15 14.11 12.86
CA ASP A 75 4.01 15.29 12.96
C ASP A 75 3.43 16.38 12.04
N TYR A 76 2.57 17.21 12.61
CA TYR A 76 2.19 18.47 11.97
C TYR A 76 3.27 19.50 12.23
N LYS A 77 3.95 19.96 11.18
CA LYS A 77 4.61 21.26 11.23
C LYS A 77 3.53 22.32 11.06
N PHE A 78 3.08 22.88 12.18
CA PHE A 78 2.26 24.08 12.16
C PHE A 78 3.21 25.27 11.91
N SER A 79 3.26 25.79 10.68
CA SER A 79 3.63 27.20 10.49
C SER A 79 2.34 28.02 10.45
N ASP A 80 2.43 29.30 10.80
CA ASP A 80 1.27 30.21 10.93
C ASP A 80 0.39 30.34 9.67
N THR A 81 0.81 29.76 8.54
CA THR A 81 0.09 29.81 7.26
C THR A 81 0.02 28.49 6.47
N ASP A 82 0.79 27.44 6.81
CA ASP A 82 0.83 26.20 6.03
C ASP A 82 0.87 24.94 6.91
N VAL A 83 -0.17 24.10 6.79
CA VAL A 83 -0.12 22.71 7.25
C VAL A 83 0.52 21.88 6.14
N THR A 84 1.84 21.69 6.21
CA THR A 84 2.52 20.75 5.31
C THR A 84 2.39 19.33 5.89
N PRO A 85 1.68 18.40 5.23
CA PRO A 85 1.66 17.02 5.68
C PRO A 85 3.07 16.46 5.61
N TYR A 86 3.50 15.78 6.67
CA TYR A 86 4.68 14.94 6.60
C TYR A 86 4.47 13.91 5.48
N HIS A 87 5.43 13.85 4.56
CA HIS A 87 5.43 12.94 3.43
C HIS A 87 6.48 11.86 3.69
N GLU A 88 6.04 10.79 4.33
CA GLU A 88 6.94 9.68 4.61
C GLU A 88 7.31 8.96 3.31
N THR A 89 8.60 8.77 3.10
CA THR A 89 9.08 7.93 1.99
C THR A 89 9.13 6.47 2.43
N PHE A 90 9.07 5.55 1.46
CA PHE A 90 9.26 4.14 1.76
C PHE A 90 10.62 3.88 2.42
N GLN A 91 11.67 4.60 2.03
CA GLN A 91 12.99 4.48 2.64
C GLN A 91 12.99 4.95 4.10
N ASN A 92 12.33 6.08 4.41
CA ASN A 92 12.18 6.54 5.80
C ASN A 92 11.50 5.47 6.66
N MET A 93 10.42 4.86 6.14
CA MET A 93 9.73 3.78 6.85
C MET A 93 10.67 2.58 7.06
N LEU A 94 11.51 2.21 6.09
CA LEU A 94 12.48 1.12 6.27
C LEU A 94 13.55 1.46 7.32
N ASP A 95 14.07 2.69 7.29
CA ASP A 95 15.22 3.11 8.11
C ASP A 95 14.85 3.37 9.58
N TYR A 96 13.64 3.84 9.85
CA TYR A 96 13.20 4.29 11.17
C TYR A 96 12.12 3.40 11.82
N SER A 97 11.81 2.27 11.19
CA SER A 97 10.82 1.32 11.71
C SER A 97 11.47 0.25 12.59
N ASP A 98 10.99 0.18 13.83
CA ASP A 98 11.28 -0.86 14.82
C ASP A 98 10.57 -2.21 14.50
N GLN A 99 10.40 -2.55 13.21
CA GLN A 99 9.64 -3.74 12.77
C GLN A 99 10.50 -5.00 12.65
N ASN A 100 9.83 -6.15 12.77
CA ASN A 100 10.46 -7.45 12.65
C ASN A 100 9.74 -8.42 11.70
N ASP A 101 8.51 -8.12 11.26
CA ASP A 101 7.65 -9.11 10.57
C ASP A 101 7.30 -8.75 9.10
N GLY A 102 7.52 -7.51 8.66
CA GLY A 102 7.36 -7.05 7.27
C GLY A 102 6.53 -5.77 7.12
N PHE A 103 6.29 -5.36 5.86
CA PHE A 103 5.64 -4.09 5.52
C PHE A 103 4.57 -4.24 4.43
N ALA A 104 3.58 -3.35 4.44
CA ALA A 104 2.71 -3.10 3.30
C ALA A 104 2.90 -1.68 2.75
N ARG A 105 2.64 -1.54 1.46
CA ARG A 105 2.51 -0.24 0.79
C ARG A 105 1.21 -0.22 0.02
N LEU A 106 0.31 0.68 0.41
CA LEU A 106 -0.96 0.94 -0.26
C LEU A 106 -0.88 2.28 -0.98
N THR A 107 -0.94 2.26 -2.31
CA THR A 107 -0.88 3.46 -3.15
C THR A 107 -2.23 3.66 -3.83
N ILE A 108 -2.82 4.83 -3.62
CA ILE A 108 -4.11 5.23 -4.17
C ILE A 108 -3.86 6.41 -5.10
N ASN A 109 -4.21 6.29 -6.38
CA ASN A 109 -4.05 7.37 -7.35
C ASN A 109 -5.40 7.75 -7.95
N TYR A 110 -5.74 9.02 -7.80
CA TYR A 110 -6.81 9.68 -8.53
C TYR A 110 -6.21 10.37 -9.74
N LEU A 111 -6.86 10.23 -10.88
CA LEU A 111 -6.50 10.92 -12.12
C LEU A 111 -7.75 11.61 -12.62
N SER A 112 -7.65 12.90 -12.95
CA SER A 112 -8.77 13.73 -13.41
C SER A 112 -9.43 13.19 -14.69
N ASP A 113 -8.72 12.35 -15.45
CA ASP A 113 -9.24 11.69 -16.66
C ASP A 113 -9.94 10.35 -16.39
N LYS A 114 -10.02 9.92 -15.12
CA LYS A 114 -10.64 8.65 -14.72
C LYS A 114 -11.75 8.85 -13.70
N LEU A 115 -12.81 8.06 -13.86
CA LEU A 115 -13.98 8.07 -12.98
C LEU A 115 -13.71 7.52 -11.56
N GLY A 116 -12.61 6.79 -11.36
CA GLY A 116 -12.31 6.13 -10.10
C GLY A 116 -10.82 6.07 -9.79
N ALA A 117 -10.51 5.83 -8.53
CA ALA A 117 -9.13 5.67 -8.07
C ALA A 117 -8.54 4.35 -8.59
N THR A 118 -7.25 4.37 -8.90
CA THR A 118 -6.46 3.13 -9.00
C THR A 118 -5.82 2.85 -7.66
N VAL A 119 -5.98 1.63 -7.15
CA VAL A 119 -5.43 1.22 -5.86
C VAL A 119 -4.46 0.06 -6.07
N GLU A 120 -3.24 0.20 -5.56
CA GLU A 120 -2.19 -0.83 -5.63
C GLU A 120 -1.70 -1.17 -4.22
N LEU A 121 -1.69 -2.46 -3.89
CA LEU A 121 -1.11 -3.01 -2.68
C LEU A 121 0.18 -3.77 -3.02
N ARG A 122 1.28 -3.44 -2.34
CA ARG A 122 2.56 -4.18 -2.38
C ARG A 122 2.95 -4.63 -0.99
N LEU A 123 3.55 -5.82 -0.91
CA LEU A 123 3.98 -6.44 0.34
C LEU A 123 5.49 -6.65 0.35
N TYR A 124 6.11 -6.42 1.49
CA TYR A 124 7.55 -6.52 1.66
C TYR A 124 7.89 -7.35 2.90
N ASP A 125 8.98 -8.12 2.82
CA ASP A 125 9.53 -8.79 4.00
C ASP A 125 10.25 -7.79 4.93
N PHE A 126 10.74 -8.28 6.08
CA PHE A 126 11.42 -7.45 7.07
C PHE A 126 12.72 -6.78 6.56
N ASN A 127 13.28 -7.23 5.42
CA ASN A 127 14.45 -6.60 4.78
C ASN A 127 14.03 -5.58 3.71
N GLY A 128 12.74 -5.29 3.55
CA GLY A 128 12.23 -4.42 2.50
C GLY A 128 12.24 -5.07 1.12
N LYS A 129 12.35 -6.39 1.01
CA LYS A 129 12.27 -7.09 -0.28
C LYS A 129 10.81 -7.30 -0.67
N HIS A 130 10.45 -6.98 -1.90
CA HIS A 130 9.11 -7.24 -2.46
C HIS A 130 8.82 -8.74 -2.50
N VAL A 131 7.69 -9.15 -1.93
CA VAL A 131 7.28 -10.57 -1.77
C VAL A 131 5.84 -10.78 -2.25
N THR A 132 5.50 -12.05 -2.53
CA THR A 132 4.11 -12.44 -2.78
C THR A 132 3.31 -12.43 -1.48
N LEU A 133 1.99 -12.46 -1.58
CA LEU A 133 1.11 -12.57 -0.41
C LEU A 133 1.37 -13.86 0.40
N GLU A 134 1.61 -14.99 -0.27
CA GLU A 134 1.95 -16.25 0.39
C GLU A 134 3.26 -16.15 1.16
N ASP A 135 4.28 -15.52 0.56
CA ASP A 135 5.58 -15.34 1.20
C ASP A 135 5.48 -14.40 2.40
N TYR A 136 4.72 -13.31 2.26
CA TYR A 136 4.48 -12.37 3.36
C TYR A 136 3.85 -13.08 4.56
N VAL A 137 2.79 -13.85 4.33
CA VAL A 137 2.08 -14.59 5.38
C VAL A 137 2.94 -15.70 5.99
N LYS A 138 3.73 -16.43 5.19
CA LYS A 138 4.60 -17.50 5.68
C LYS A 138 5.80 -17.00 6.46
N LYS A 139 6.42 -15.90 6.05
CA LYS A 139 7.72 -15.44 6.59
C LYS A 139 7.60 -14.59 7.84
N GLY A 140 6.53 -13.84 8.03
CA GLY A 140 6.43 -12.88 9.14
C GLY A 140 5.75 -13.39 10.41
N HIS A 141 5.89 -14.67 10.79
CA HIS A 141 5.16 -15.29 11.92
C HIS A 141 3.62 -15.40 11.75
N GLY A 142 3.00 -14.75 10.76
CA GLY A 142 1.54 -14.80 10.53
C GLY A 142 0.96 -16.03 9.89
N GLY A 143 1.76 -17.06 9.64
CA GLY A 143 1.23 -18.37 9.26
C GLY A 143 0.31 -18.96 10.34
N GLU A 144 0.46 -18.54 11.61
CA GLU A 144 -0.45 -18.92 12.70
C GLU A 144 -1.85 -18.33 12.51
N TYR A 145 -1.93 -17.13 11.94
CA TYR A 145 -3.16 -16.38 11.84
C TYR A 145 -3.56 -16.08 10.41
N ALA A 146 -3.01 -16.65 9.35
CA ALA A 146 -3.45 -16.44 7.97
C ALA A 146 -3.24 -17.73 7.16
N ASP A 147 -4.28 -18.56 7.14
CA ASP A 147 -4.30 -19.84 6.44
C ASP A 147 -4.58 -19.71 4.93
N ASN A 148 -4.52 -20.84 4.22
CA ASN A 148 -4.79 -20.89 2.78
C ASN A 148 -6.20 -20.40 2.42
N GLU A 149 -7.19 -20.63 3.28
CA GLU A 149 -8.54 -20.12 3.08
C GLU A 149 -8.59 -18.60 3.19
N PHE A 150 -7.92 -18.00 4.18
CA PHE A 150 -7.79 -16.55 4.27
C PHE A 150 -7.12 -15.98 3.01
N LEU A 151 -6.00 -16.56 2.58
CA LEU A 151 -5.26 -16.11 1.39
C LEU A 151 -6.16 -16.09 0.14
N LYS A 152 -6.93 -17.17 -0.07
CA LYS A 152 -7.86 -17.30 -1.18
C LYS A 152 -8.95 -16.23 -1.15
N HIS A 153 -9.62 -16.06 0.00
CA HIS A 153 -10.71 -15.09 0.13
C HIS A 153 -10.21 -13.65 0.09
N TYR A 154 -9.02 -13.38 0.62
CA TYR A 154 -8.40 -12.06 0.57
C TYR A 154 -8.07 -11.66 -0.88
N ARG A 155 -7.45 -12.56 -1.66
CA ARG A 155 -7.22 -12.34 -3.09
C ARG A 155 -8.53 -12.07 -3.85
N TRP A 156 -9.52 -12.93 -3.64
CA TRP A 156 -10.84 -12.77 -4.24
C TRP A 156 -11.47 -11.41 -3.88
N ALA A 157 -11.40 -11.00 -2.62
CA ALA A 157 -11.93 -9.71 -2.17
C ALA A 157 -11.23 -8.54 -2.86
N LEU A 158 -9.89 -8.54 -2.92
CA LEU A 158 -9.11 -7.50 -3.60
C LEU A 158 -9.49 -7.38 -5.09
N GLU A 159 -9.64 -8.51 -5.78
CA GLU A 159 -10.03 -8.55 -7.19
C GLU A 159 -11.42 -7.95 -7.43
N ASN A 160 -12.40 -8.25 -6.57
CA ASN A 160 -13.78 -7.77 -6.73
C ASN A 160 -13.94 -6.27 -6.47
N VAL A 161 -13.03 -5.65 -5.71
CA VAL A 161 -13.02 -4.20 -5.46
C VAL A 161 -11.92 -3.47 -6.25
N GLU A 162 -11.32 -4.15 -7.22
CA GLU A 162 -10.30 -3.63 -8.13
C GLU A 162 -9.04 -3.07 -7.42
N ILE A 163 -8.70 -3.63 -6.24
CA ILE A 163 -7.41 -3.36 -5.60
C ILE A 163 -6.37 -4.30 -6.22
N LYS A 164 -5.42 -3.71 -6.95
CA LYS A 164 -4.34 -4.48 -7.57
C LYS A 164 -3.34 -4.94 -6.52
N LEU A 165 -3.32 -6.23 -6.22
CA LEU A 165 -2.20 -6.85 -5.52
C LEU A 165 -1.02 -6.98 -6.49
N SER A 166 0.05 -6.26 -6.21
CA SER A 166 1.25 -6.21 -7.04
C SER A 166 2.30 -7.14 -6.44
N GLU A 167 2.58 -8.22 -7.16
CA GLU A 167 3.46 -9.29 -6.72
C GLU A 167 4.79 -9.26 -7.50
N PRO A 168 5.90 -9.74 -6.90
CA PRO A 168 7.15 -9.85 -7.63
C PRO A 168 6.96 -10.78 -8.82
N LYS A 169 7.53 -10.39 -9.96
CA LYS A 169 7.47 -11.21 -11.18
C LYS A 169 8.13 -12.55 -10.91
N SER A 170 7.55 -13.61 -11.44
CA SER A 170 8.23 -14.90 -11.39
C SER A 170 9.52 -14.82 -12.20
N ARG A 171 10.55 -15.57 -11.81
CA ARG A 171 11.82 -15.63 -12.55
C ARG A 171 11.62 -16.03 -14.03
N GLN A 172 10.56 -16.78 -14.32
CA GLN A 172 10.16 -17.14 -15.68
C GLN A 172 9.55 -15.95 -16.44
N GLN A 173 8.74 -15.11 -15.80
CA GLN A 173 8.22 -13.88 -16.40
C GLN A 173 9.34 -12.86 -16.63
N GLU A 174 10.27 -12.69 -15.70
CA GLU A 174 11.44 -11.83 -15.90
C GLU A 174 12.31 -12.30 -17.08
N ASN A 175 12.54 -13.61 -17.17
CA ASN A 175 13.28 -14.20 -18.28
C ASN A 175 12.51 -14.07 -19.60
N ALA A 176 11.19 -14.23 -19.60
CA ALA A 176 10.35 -14.07 -20.78
C ALA A 176 10.33 -12.61 -21.26
N GLU A 177 10.18 -11.63 -20.37
CA GLU A 177 10.24 -10.21 -20.73
C GLU A 177 11.63 -9.78 -21.18
N LYS A 178 12.69 -10.29 -20.54
CA LYS A 178 14.06 -10.08 -21.00
C LYS A 178 14.24 -10.67 -22.40
N PHE A 179 13.77 -11.90 -22.62
CA PHE A 179 13.80 -12.53 -23.94
C PHE A 179 13.03 -11.69 -24.97
N LEU A 180 11.80 -11.25 -24.67
CA LEU A 180 10.99 -10.42 -25.54
C LEU A 180 11.65 -9.06 -25.82
N LYS A 181 12.26 -8.42 -24.83
CA LYS A 181 12.97 -7.14 -24.99
C LYS A 181 14.25 -7.29 -25.81
N ASP A 182 14.96 -8.41 -25.64
CA ASP A 182 16.22 -8.70 -26.32
C ASP A 182 16.00 -9.23 -27.76
N HIS A 183 14.82 -9.80 -28.06
CA HIS A 183 14.56 -10.50 -29.32
C HIS A 183 13.37 -9.96 -30.12
N ILE A 184 12.52 -9.12 -29.53
CA ILE A 184 11.47 -8.37 -30.24
C ILE A 184 11.84 -6.88 -30.18
N ASP A 185 12.53 -6.43 -31.22
CA ASP A 185 12.70 -5.01 -31.50
C ASP A 185 11.34 -4.47 -31.95
N ILE A 186 10.52 -3.94 -31.03
CA ILE A 186 9.28 -3.24 -31.39
C ILE A 186 9.67 -1.88 -31.99
N ARG A 187 10.21 -1.93 -33.20
CA ARG A 187 10.20 -0.83 -34.16
C ARG A 187 9.06 -1.06 -35.13
N VAL A 188 7.83 -0.95 -34.62
CA VAL A 188 6.61 -1.05 -35.42
C VAL A 188 5.60 -0.13 -34.74
N ILE A 189 5.06 0.96 -35.27
CA ILE A 189 5.07 1.67 -36.56
C ILE A 189 4.74 3.13 -36.17
N LYS A 190 5.40 4.14 -36.78
CA LYS A 190 4.96 5.55 -36.70
C LYS A 190 3.81 5.80 -37.66
#